data_AF-A0A6B3ID23-F1
#
_entry.id   AF-A0A6B3ID23-F1
#
_cell.length_a   1.000
_cell.length_b   1.000
_cell.length_c   1.000
_cell.angle_alpha   90.00
_cell.angle_beta   90.00
_cell.angle_gamma   90.00
#
_symmetry.space_group_name_H-M   'P 1'
#
loop_
_entity.id
_entity.type
_entity.pdbx_description
1 polymer ?
#
loop_
_entity_poly.entity_id
_entity_poly.type
_entity_poly.pdbx_seq_one_letter_code
_entity_poly.pdbx_strand_id
1 'polypeptide(L)' 'PVALAARAARLHAAEATASVVVDCETGPVRLGLAGELARELRGTAATLDELRADALTGLVKDVTDHHRARRAA' A
#
# COMPACT_ATOMS: atom_id res chain seq x y z
N PRO A 1 16.73 -4.71 6.91
CA PRO A 1 15.89 -4.36 5.74
C PRO A 1 14.49 -3.83 6.12
N VAL A 2 13.70 -4.58 6.89
CA VAL A 2 12.33 -4.20 7.30
C VAL A 2 12.27 -2.87 8.05
N ALA A 3 13.18 -2.64 9.01
CA ALA A 3 13.26 -1.39 9.76
C ALA A 3 13.51 -0.15 8.87
N LEU A 4 14.27 -0.31 7.79
CA LEU A 4 14.52 0.77 6.83
C LEU A 4 13.29 1.03 5.97
N ALA A 5 12.60 -0.02 5.51
CA ALA A 5 11.34 0.11 4.77
C ALA A 5 10.27 0.84 5.60
N ALA A 6 10.11 0.47 6.88
CA ALA A 6 9.20 1.14 7.78
C ALA A 6 9.59 2.62 8.01
N ARG A 7 10.88 2.94 8.07
CA ARG A 7 11.33 4.33 8.18
C ARG A 7 11.02 5.13 6.92
N ALA A 8 11.31 4.60 5.73
CA ALA A 8 10.98 5.26 4.47
C ALA A 8 9.47 5.47 4.31
N ALA A 9 8.68 4.45 4.68
CA ALA A 9 7.21 4.53 4.70
C ALA A 9 6.69 5.72 5.52
N ARG A 10 7.22 5.91 6.73
CA ARG A 10 6.84 7.05 7.58
C ARG A 10 7.23 8.41 6.98
N LEU A 11 8.35 8.49 6.26
CA LEU A 11 8.76 9.73 5.58
C LEU A 11 7.79 10.06 4.44
N HIS A 12 7.43 9.09 3.61
CA HIS A 12 6.44 9.28 2.54
C HIS A 12 5.04 9.58 3.09
N ALA A 13 4.65 8.96 4.20
CA ALA A 13 3.39 9.27 4.87
C ALA A 13 3.36 10.72 5.39
N ALA A 14 4.49 11.25 5.89
CA ALA A 14 4.60 12.63 6.32
C ALA A 14 4.46 13.63 5.15
N GLU A 15 4.89 13.24 3.95
CA GLU A 15 4.71 14.00 2.71
C GLU A 15 3.31 13.80 2.08
N ALA A 16 2.46 12.97 2.71
CA ALA A 16 1.14 12.60 2.22
C ALA A 16 1.18 12.03 0.78
N THR A 17 2.19 11.19 0.52
CA THR A 17 2.34 10.48 -0.76
C THR A 17 1.31 9.37 -0.87
N ALA A 18 0.53 9.34 -1.96
CA ALA A 18 -0.36 8.24 -2.25
C ALA A 18 0.44 6.96 -2.55
N SER A 19 0.11 5.85 -1.90
CA SER A 19 0.90 4.63 -1.96
C SER A 19 0.04 3.37 -1.90
N VAL A 20 0.47 2.34 -2.63
CA VAL A 20 -0.09 0.99 -2.61
C VAL A 20 1.06 0.01 -2.34
N VAL A 21 0.85 -0.94 -1.44
CA VAL A 21 1.81 -2.01 -1.14
C VAL A 21 1.25 -3.32 -1.67
N VAL A 22 2.09 -4.05 -2.40
CA VAL A 22 1.71 -5.35 -2.95
C VAL A 22 2.31 -6.45 -2.09
N ASP A 23 1.45 -7.31 -1.55
CA ASP A 23 1.82 -8.56 -0.93
C ASP A 23 2.18 -9.58 -2.02
N CYS A 24 3.49 -9.81 -2.14
CA CYS A 24 4.08 -10.78 -3.04
C CYS A 24 4.38 -12.12 -2.37
N GLU A 25 4.01 -12.31 -1.09
CA GLU A 25 4.24 -13.58 -0.40
C GLU A 25 3.39 -14.68 -1.04
N THR A 26 4.00 -15.84 -1.27
CA THR A 26 3.33 -17.01 -1.85
C THR A 26 3.62 -18.26 -1.02
N GLY A 27 2.69 -19.21 -1.01
CA GLY A 27 2.83 -20.48 -0.30
C GLY A 27 2.19 -20.49 1.10
N PRO A 28 2.42 -21.57 1.88
CA PRO A 28 1.68 -21.86 3.12
C PRO A 28 2.07 -20.95 4.31
N VAL A 29 3.16 -20.20 4.20
CA VAL A 29 3.62 -19.28 5.25
C VAL A 29 3.54 -17.85 4.72
N ARG A 30 2.82 -17.01 5.47
CA ARG A 30 2.63 -15.58 5.19
C ARG A 30 3.12 -14.82 6.42
N LEU A 31 4.07 -13.91 6.22
CA LEU A 31 4.63 -13.06 7.27
C LEU A 31 3.78 -11.81 7.48
N GLY A 32 2.94 -11.43 6.50
CA GLY A 32 2.02 -10.30 6.62
C GLY A 32 2.71 -8.93 6.58
N LEU A 33 3.96 -8.87 6.11
CA LEU A 33 4.78 -7.66 6.16
C LEU A 33 4.24 -6.56 5.25
N ALA A 34 3.58 -6.93 4.15
CA ALA A 34 2.94 -5.98 3.24
C ALA A 34 1.82 -5.18 3.93
N GLY A 35 1.02 -5.85 4.78
CA GLY A 35 -0.03 -5.19 5.56
C GLY A 35 0.54 -4.22 6.59
N GLU A 36 1.61 -4.61 7.29
CA GLU A 36 2.30 -3.73 8.24
C GLU A 36 2.92 -2.51 7.55
N LEU A 37 3.55 -2.71 6.39
CA LEU A 37 4.15 -1.62 5.63
C LEU A 37 3.11 -0.66 5.06
N ALA A 38 1.98 -1.16 4.56
CA ALA A 38 0.87 -0.34 4.09
C ALA A 38 0.32 0.55 5.22
N ARG A 39 0.25 0.02 6.45
CA ARG A 39 -0.17 0.79 7.63
C ARG A 39 0.79 1.93 7.94
N GLU A 40 2.09 1.70 7.89
CA GLU A 40 3.11 2.75 8.09
C GLU A 40 3.04 3.84 7.02
N LEU A 41 2.73 3.45 5.78
CA LEU A 41 2.51 4.35 4.65
C LEU A 41 1.18 5.12 4.70
N ARG A 42 0.23 4.69 5.55
CA ARG A 42 -1.18 5.11 5.48
C ARG A 42 -1.83 4.84 4.10
N GLY A 43 -1.33 3.81 3.42
CA GLY A 43 -1.77 3.38 2.09
C GLY A 43 -2.56 2.07 2.13
N THR A 44 -2.80 1.52 0.94
CA THR A 44 -3.57 0.28 0.75
C THR A 44 -2.65 -0.92 0.54
N ALA A 45 -2.98 -2.07 1.13
CA ALA A 45 -2.35 -3.35 0.81
C ALA A 45 -3.19 -4.11 -0.23
N ALA A 46 -2.54 -4.70 -1.23
CA ALA A 46 -3.15 -5.54 -2.26
C ALA A 46 -2.34 -6.82 -2.45
N THR A 47 -2.96 -7.93 -2.84
CA THR A 47 -2.24 -9.20 -3.06
C THR A 47 -1.96 -9.45 -4.56
N LEU A 48 -0.95 -10.28 -4.88
CA LEU A 48 -0.66 -10.64 -6.28
C LEU A 48 -1.84 -11.31 -7.01
N ASP A 49 -2.69 -12.04 -6.30
CA ASP A 49 -3.87 -12.67 -6.90
C ASP A 49 -4.97 -11.66 -7.22
N GLU A 50 -5.06 -10.55 -6.46
CA GLU A 50 -5.91 -9.40 -6.80
C GLU A 50 -5.39 -8.63 -8.03
N LEU A 51 -4.07 -8.63 -8.26
CA LEU A 51 -3.43 -7.91 -9.37
C LEU A 51 -3.60 -8.60 -10.75
N ARG A 52 -3.79 -9.92 -10.78
CA ARG A 52 -3.89 -10.69 -12.04
C ARG A 52 -5.23 -10.56 -12.76
N ALA A 53 -6.26 -10.01 -12.13
CA ALA A 53 -7.63 -10.01 -12.63
C ALA A 53 -8.11 -8.68 -13.25
N ASP A 54 -7.23 -7.91 -13.90
CA ASP A 54 -7.56 -6.59 -14.51
C ASP A 54 -7.91 -5.45 -13.52
N ALA A 55 -7.81 -5.64 -12.20
CA ALA A 55 -8.31 -4.70 -11.18
C ALA A 55 -7.33 -3.59 -10.74
N LEU A 56 -6.09 -3.55 -11.25
CA LEU A 56 -5.05 -2.62 -10.75
C LEU A 56 -5.37 -1.14 -11.03
N THR A 57 -5.93 -0.84 -12.21
CA THR A 57 -6.21 0.56 -12.62
C THR A 57 -7.35 1.16 -11.80
N GLY A 58 -8.36 0.35 -11.45
CA GLY A 58 -9.47 0.76 -10.59
C GLY A 58 -8.99 1.06 -9.17
N LEU A 59 -8.26 0.12 -8.57
CA LEU A 59 -7.72 0.26 -7.22
C LEU A 59 -6.84 1.51 -7.07
N VAL A 60 -5.93 1.76 -8.02
CA VAL A 60 -5.04 2.92 -7.97
C VAL A 60 -5.82 4.24 -8.11
N LYS A 61 -6.85 4.28 -8.97
CA LYS A 61 -7.74 5.44 -9.10
C LYS A 61 -8.50 5.70 -7.81
N ASP A 62 -9.14 4.67 -7.24
CA ASP A 62 -9.90 4.79 -6.00
C ASP A 62 -9.04 5.29 -4.85
N VAL A 63 -7.81 4.77 -4.70
CA VAL A 63 -6.85 5.23 -3.68
C VAL A 63 -6.44 6.68 -3.91
N THR A 64 -6.15 7.06 -5.16
CA THR A 64 -5.76 8.43 -5.51
C THR A 64 -6.89 9.41 -5.24
N ASP A 65 -8.12 9.04 -5.56
CA ASP A 65 -9.31 9.86 -5.35
C ASP A 65 -9.66 9.99 -3.86
N HIS A 66 -9.57 8.90 -3.07
CA HIS A 66 -9.70 8.95 -1.61
C HIS A 66 -8.67 9.89 -0.98
N HIS A 67 -7.44 9.89 -1.52
CA HIS A 67 -6.37 10.74 -1.03
C HIS A 67 -6.56 12.22 -1.41
N ARG A 68 -7.11 12.51 -2.59
CA ARG A 68 -7.52 13.86 -2.99
C ARG A 68 -8.65 14.38 -2.12
N ALA A 69 -9.67 13.55 -1.86
CA ALA A 69 -10.79 13.92 -1.00
C ALA A 69 -10.33 14.29 0.41
N ARG A 70 -9.40 13.51 1.01
CA ARG A 70 -8.82 13.83 2.31
C ARG A 70 -7.95 15.09 2.35
N ARG A 71 -7.42 15.56 1.21
CA ARG A 71 -6.66 16.82 1.13
C ARG A 71 -7.55 18.05 0.96
N ALA A 72 -8.79 17.86 0.53
CA ALA A 72 -9.75 18.94 0.24
C ALA A 72 -10.66 19.28 1.43
N ALA A 73 -10.69 18.45 2.47
CA ALA A 73 -11.41 18.65 3.74
C ALA A 73 -10.46 19.16 4.82
#